data_AF-A0A8B9Q921-F1
#
_entry.id   AF-A0A8B9Q921-F1
#
_cell.length_a   1.000
_cell.length_b   1.000
_cell.length_c   1.000
_cell.angle_alpha   90.00
_cell.angle_beta   90.00
_cell.angle_gamma   90.00
#
_symmetry.space_group_name_H-M   'P 1'
#
loop_
_entity.id
_entity.type
_entity.pdbx_description
1 polymer ?
#
loop_
_entity_poly.entity_id
_entity_poly.type
_entity_poly.pdbx_seq_one_letter_code
_entity_poly.pdbx_strand_id
1 'polypeptide(L)'
;MERLPADLQYLPQDKQREEEPDIRKMLLEAIMLLTATKAGRHAVREKGAYLILRELHRWERDPDVLSACEKLIQVLIGDEPGPGMENLLEVSVPEEVEQQLQRLDREEDERRRREQAEQPEAQACPEELAP
;
A
#
# COMPACT_ATOMS: atom_id res chain seq x y z
N MET A 1 -14.75 -16.45 -7.86
CA MET A 1 -15.27 -15.07 -7.67
C MET A 1 -14.56 -14.51 -6.46
N GLU A 2 -13.77 -13.46 -6.64
CA GLU A 2 -13.31 -12.65 -5.51
C GLU A 2 -14.55 -12.12 -4.78
N ARG A 3 -14.73 -12.51 -3.51
CA ARG A 3 -15.88 -12.10 -2.71
C ARG A 3 -15.39 -11.16 -1.63
N LEU A 4 -15.89 -9.93 -1.67
CA LEU A 4 -15.75 -9.02 -0.54
C LEU A 4 -16.44 -9.61 0.69
N PRO A 5 -15.86 -9.47 1.89
CA PRO A 5 -16.54 -9.78 3.16
C PRO A 5 -17.90 -9.10 3.25
N ALA A 6 -18.86 -9.73 3.93
CA ALA A 6 -20.23 -9.21 4.06
C ALA A 6 -20.27 -7.78 4.61
N ASP A 7 -19.42 -7.47 5.59
CA ASP A 7 -19.32 -6.15 6.22
C ASP A 7 -18.83 -5.04 5.28
N LEU A 8 -18.23 -5.40 4.14
CA LEU A 8 -17.77 -4.48 3.10
C LEU A 8 -18.74 -4.37 1.92
N GLN A 9 -19.87 -5.07 1.97
CA GLN A 9 -20.92 -5.01 0.96
C GLN A 9 -22.01 -4.02 1.40
N TYR A 10 -22.59 -3.29 0.44
CA TYR A 10 -23.71 -2.36 0.67
C TYR A 10 -23.43 -1.32 1.78
N LEU A 11 -22.24 -0.74 1.76
CA LEU A 11 -21.88 0.34 2.67
C LEU A 11 -22.83 1.54 2.51
N PRO A 12 -23.13 2.26 3.60
CA PRO A 12 -23.99 3.43 3.53
C PRO A 12 -23.31 4.55 2.75
N GLN A 13 -24.10 5.48 2.19
CA GLN A 13 -23.60 6.53 1.29
C GLN A 13 -22.64 7.52 1.97
N ASP A 14 -22.72 7.63 3.29
CA ASP A 14 -21.89 8.49 4.13
C ASP A 14 -20.59 7.81 4.60
N LYS A 15 -20.36 6.53 4.26
CA LYS A 15 -19.12 5.83 4.62
C LYS A 15 -17.90 6.48 3.96
N GLN A 16 -17.03 7.08 4.77
CA GLN A 16 -15.75 7.63 4.34
C GLN A 16 -14.57 6.72 4.65
N ARG A 17 -13.42 6.99 4.04
CA ARG A 17 -12.14 6.40 4.44
C ARG A 17 -11.68 7.03 5.77
N GLU A 18 -10.73 6.37 6.42
CA GLU A 18 -10.03 6.97 7.56
C GLU A 18 -9.32 8.26 7.13
N GLU A 19 -9.43 9.32 7.91
CA GLU A 19 -8.91 10.66 7.57
C GLU A 19 -7.43 10.80 7.93
N GLU A 20 -7.00 10.15 9.01
CA GLU A 20 -5.63 10.24 9.52
C GLU A 20 -4.68 9.33 8.72
N PRO A 21 -3.67 9.88 8.00
CA PRO A 21 -2.74 9.10 7.20
C PRO A 21 -1.98 8.04 8.00
N ASP A 22 -1.56 8.37 9.23
CA ASP A 22 -0.82 7.45 10.09
C ASP A 22 -1.66 6.21 10.45
N ILE A 23 -2.97 6.36 10.65
CA ILE A 23 -3.88 5.24 10.91
C ILE A 23 -4.04 4.40 9.64
N ARG A 24 -4.19 5.03 8.47
CA ARG A 24 -4.24 4.30 7.18
C ARG A 24 -2.97 3.49 6.95
N LYS A 25 -1.79 4.09 7.17
CA LYS A 25 -0.50 3.42 7.07
C LYS A 25 -0.40 2.23 8.02
N MET A 26 -0.75 2.42 9.28
CA MET A 26 -0.76 1.36 10.29
C MET A 26 -1.65 0.18 9.88
N LEU A 27 -2.84 0.44 9.33
CA LEU A 27 -3.75 -0.60 8.84
C LEU A 27 -3.16 -1.37 7.65
N LEU A 28 -2.49 -0.68 6.73
CA LEU A 28 -1.80 -1.33 5.60
C LEU A 28 -0.64 -2.21 6.08
N GLU A 29 0.15 -1.73 7.03
CA GLU A 29 1.25 -2.49 7.64
C GLU A 29 0.73 -3.70 8.43
N ALA A 30 -0.41 -3.58 9.11
CA ALA A 30 -1.05 -4.70 9.76
C ALA A 30 -1.49 -5.78 8.75
N ILE A 31 -2.07 -5.38 7.61
CA ILE A 31 -2.41 -6.34 6.54
C ILE A 31 -1.13 -6.95 5.94
N MET A 32 -0.07 -6.16 5.77
CA MET A 32 1.23 -6.66 5.30
C MET A 32 1.74 -7.79 6.20
N LEU A 33 1.70 -7.62 7.52
CA LEU A 33 2.07 -8.66 8.48
C LEU A 33 1.20 -9.91 8.35
N LEU A 34 -0.11 -9.77 8.15
CA LEU A 34 -1.00 -10.90 7.89
C LEU A 34 -0.62 -11.64 6.59
N THR A 35 -0.06 -10.95 5.61
CA THR A 35 0.43 -11.52 4.34
C THR A 35 1.86 -12.05 4.38
N ALA A 36 2.52 -12.09 5.55
CA ALA A 36 3.86 -12.66 5.69
C ALA A 36 3.91 -14.15 5.28
N THR A 37 2.87 -14.90 5.61
CA THR A 37 2.76 -16.33 5.28
C THR A 37 1.95 -16.57 4.01
N LYS A 38 2.25 -17.66 3.30
CA LYS A 38 1.49 -18.14 2.15
C LYS A 38 0.00 -18.27 2.41
N ALA A 39 -0.37 -18.89 3.53
CA ALA A 39 -1.77 -19.05 3.95
C ALA A 39 -2.44 -17.67 4.17
N GLY A 40 -1.73 -16.74 4.80
CA GLY A 40 -2.20 -15.37 5.00
C GLY A 40 -2.41 -14.61 3.69
N ARG A 41 -1.46 -14.69 2.74
CA ARG A 41 -1.61 -14.14 1.38
C ARG A 41 -2.84 -14.69 0.69
N HIS A 42 -3.03 -16.01 0.70
CA HIS A 42 -4.21 -16.65 0.13
C HIS A 42 -5.50 -16.14 0.75
N ALA A 43 -5.59 -16.11 2.09
CA ALA A 43 -6.79 -15.66 2.79
C ALA A 43 -7.13 -14.19 2.48
N VAL A 44 -6.12 -13.32 2.35
CA VAL A 44 -6.32 -11.90 2.00
C VAL A 44 -6.74 -11.74 0.53
N ARG A 45 -6.12 -12.50 -0.40
CA ARG A 45 -6.48 -12.52 -1.83
C ARG A 45 -7.93 -12.98 -2.04
N GLU A 46 -8.33 -14.06 -1.37
CA GLU A 46 -9.68 -14.64 -1.50
C GLU A 46 -10.80 -13.68 -1.06
N LYS A 47 -10.50 -12.77 -0.13
CA LYS A 47 -11.40 -11.71 0.34
C LYS A 47 -11.49 -10.52 -0.62
N GLY A 48 -10.85 -10.56 -1.79
CA GLY A 48 -10.89 -9.48 -2.77
C GLY A 48 -10.16 -8.21 -2.34
N ALA A 49 -9.17 -8.31 -1.45
CA ALA A 49 -8.45 -7.16 -0.90
C ALA A 49 -7.77 -6.30 -1.97
N TYR A 50 -7.29 -6.92 -3.06
CA TYR A 50 -6.66 -6.20 -4.18
C TYR A 50 -7.59 -5.13 -4.78
N LEU A 51 -8.89 -5.42 -4.91
CA LEU A 51 -9.85 -4.46 -5.46
C LEU A 51 -9.92 -3.20 -4.59
N ILE A 52 -9.96 -3.37 -3.27
CA ILE A 52 -9.99 -2.24 -2.31
C ILE A 52 -8.68 -1.47 -2.36
N LEU A 53 -7.54 -2.16 -2.32
CA LEU A 53 -6.22 -1.55 -2.29
C LEU A 53 -5.93 -0.77 -3.58
N ARG A 54 -6.36 -1.27 -4.74
CA ARG A 54 -6.22 -0.55 -6.01
C ARG A 54 -7.00 0.77 -6.01
N GLU A 55 -8.21 0.78 -5.48
CA GLU A 55 -9.00 2.02 -5.38
C GLU A 55 -8.49 2.94 -4.25
N LEU A 56 -7.87 2.39 -3.19
CA LEU A 56 -7.17 3.17 -2.17
C LEU A 56 -5.94 3.85 -2.76
N HIS A 57 -5.08 3.12 -3.47
CA HIS A 57 -3.87 3.62 -4.12
C HIS A 57 -4.15 4.80 -5.05
N ARG A 58 -5.22 4.74 -5.86
CA ARG A 58 -5.61 5.85 -6.76
C ARG A 58 -6.10 7.10 -6.01
N TRP A 59 -6.69 6.92 -4.83
CA TRP A 59 -7.28 8.00 -4.05
C TRP A 59 -6.27 8.65 -3.11
N GLU A 60 -5.32 7.87 -2.60
CA GLU A 60 -4.35 8.29 -1.60
C GLU A 60 -3.44 9.41 -2.12
N ARG A 61 -3.13 10.35 -1.22
CA ARG A 61 -2.26 11.51 -1.50
C ARG A 61 -1.03 11.52 -0.62
N ASP A 62 -1.09 10.87 0.53
CA ASP A 62 0.05 10.77 1.42
C ASP A 62 1.12 9.83 0.83
N PRO A 63 2.35 10.29 0.60
CA PRO A 63 3.41 9.49 -0.03
C PRO A 63 3.78 8.23 0.76
N ASP A 64 3.74 8.30 2.09
CA ASP A 64 4.11 7.18 2.94
C ASP A 64 3.03 6.09 2.91
N VAL A 65 1.76 6.50 2.96
CA VAL A 65 0.62 5.58 2.81
C VAL A 65 0.61 4.96 1.42
N LEU A 66 0.88 5.76 0.38
CA LEU A 66 0.96 5.29 -1.00
C LEU A 66 2.04 4.20 -1.13
N SER A 67 3.24 4.44 -0.57
CA SER A 67 4.33 3.47 -0.60
C SER A 67 3.98 2.17 0.12
N ALA A 68 3.36 2.25 1.30
CA ALA A 68 2.90 1.07 2.04
C ALA A 68 1.84 0.29 1.23
N CYS A 69 0.93 1.00 0.57
CA CYS A 69 -0.12 0.42 -0.26
C CYS A 69 0.47 -0.29 -1.49
N GLU A 70 1.44 0.32 -2.17
CA GLU A 70 2.14 -0.25 -3.33
C GLU A 70 2.86 -1.55 -2.96
N LYS A 71 3.62 -1.54 -1.87
CA LYS A 71 4.32 -2.73 -1.35
C LYS A 71 3.34 -3.86 -1.07
N LEU A 72 2.21 -3.56 -0.42
CA LEU A 72 1.19 -4.56 -0.14
C LEU A 72 0.54 -5.12 -1.41
N ILE A 73 0.25 -4.26 -2.39
CA ILE A 73 -0.27 -4.70 -3.68
C ILE A 73 0.73 -5.64 -4.36
N GLN A 74 2.02 -5.32 -4.37
CA GLN A 74 3.06 -6.17 -4.96
C GLN A 74 3.09 -7.56 -4.32
N VAL A 75 2.99 -7.65 -2.99
CA VAL A 75 2.89 -8.93 -2.28
C VAL A 75 1.64 -9.73 -2.68
N LEU A 76 0.51 -9.06 -2.90
CA LEU A 76 -0.74 -9.72 -3.24
C LEU A 76 -0.81 -10.18 -4.71
N ILE A 77 -0.23 -9.44 -5.65
CA ILE A 77 -0.27 -9.81 -7.08
C ILE A 77 0.95 -10.61 -7.53
N GLY A 78 2.03 -10.58 -6.75
CA GLY A 78 3.26 -11.30 -7.04
C GLY A 78 3.13 -12.82 -6.95
N ASP A 79 4.04 -13.49 -7.65
CA ASP A 79 4.12 -14.95 -7.64
C ASP A 79 4.43 -15.47 -6.23
N GLU A 80 3.87 -16.65 -5.93
CA GLU A 80 4.09 -17.29 -4.65
C GLU A 80 5.54 -17.82 -4.55
N PRO A 81 6.27 -17.55 -3.45
CA PRO A 81 7.63 -18.07 -3.28
C PRO A 81 7.71 -19.60 -3.33
N GLY A 82 8.90 -20.10 -3.66
CA GLY A 82 9.17 -21.53 -3.72
C GLY A 82 9.07 -22.24 -2.35
N PRO A 83 9.06 -23.58 -2.35
CA PRO A 83 9.05 -24.37 -1.11
C PRO A 83 10.18 -23.97 -0.17
N GLY A 84 9.87 -23.76 1.11
CA GLY A 84 10.82 -23.29 2.12
C GLY A 84 10.95 -21.77 2.24
N MET A 85 10.25 -20.99 1.40
CA MET A 85 10.18 -19.51 1.48
C MET A 85 8.75 -19.01 1.75
N GLU A 86 7.93 -19.82 2.41
CA GLU A 86 6.49 -19.55 2.56
C GLU A 86 6.20 -18.41 3.55
N ASN A 87 7.07 -18.21 4.55
CA ASN A 87 7.02 -17.10 5.49
C ASN A 87 8.11 -16.07 5.16
N LEU A 88 7.71 -14.93 4.62
CA LEU A 88 8.61 -13.85 4.18
C LEU A 88 9.43 -13.25 5.34
N LEU A 89 8.98 -13.40 6.58
CA LEU A 89 9.71 -12.90 7.76
C LEU A 89 10.83 -13.84 8.22
N GLU A 90 10.87 -15.08 7.73
CA GLU A 90 11.86 -16.09 8.10
C GLU A 90 12.90 -16.35 6.98
N VAL A 91 12.74 -15.72 5.82
CA VAL A 91 13.64 -15.93 4.68
C VAL A 91 14.97 -15.20 4.91
N SER A 92 16.07 -15.94 4.76
CA SER A 92 17.41 -15.35 4.69
C SER A 92 17.64 -14.71 3.31
N VAL A 93 17.84 -13.40 3.28
CA VAL A 93 18.13 -12.66 2.05
C VAL A 93 19.66 -12.64 1.82
N PRO A 94 20.17 -13.07 0.65
CA PRO A 94 21.59 -12.92 0.32
C PRO A 94 22.04 -11.45 0.32
N GLU A 95 23.28 -11.20 0.72
CA GLU A 95 23.82 -9.84 0.90
C GLU A 95 23.74 -9.01 -0.40
N GLU A 96 23.99 -9.62 -1.56
CA GLU A 96 23.91 -8.93 -2.85
C GLU A 96 22.49 -8.47 -3.17
N VAL A 97 21.48 -9.27 -2.80
CA VAL A 97 20.07 -8.94 -3.00
C VAL A 97 19.65 -7.82 -2.06
N GLU A 98 20.07 -7.89 -0.79
CA GLU A 98 19.82 -6.84 0.19
C GLU A 98 20.41 -5.49 -0.26
N GLN A 99 21.66 -5.48 -0.72
CA GLN A 99 22.30 -4.27 -1.25
C GLN A 99 21.57 -3.71 -2.47
N GLN A 100 21.09 -4.58 -3.36
CA GLN A 100 20.31 -4.16 -4.52
C GLN A 100 18.97 -3.54 -4.11
N LEU A 101 18.25 -4.15 -3.17
CA LEU A 101 16.99 -3.62 -2.63
C LEU A 101 17.20 -2.25 -1.97
N GLN A 102 18.21 -2.11 -1.11
CA GLN A 102 18.54 -0.83 -0.48
C GLN A 102 18.88 0.27 -1.49
N ARG A 103 19.53 -0.08 -2.62
CA ARG A 103 19.80 0.89 -3.69
C ARG A 103 18.51 1.34 -4.36
N LEU A 104 17.62 0.40 -4.70
CA LEU A 104 16.34 0.71 -5.33
C LEU A 104 15.46 1.58 -4.42
N ASP A 105 15.39 1.28 -3.13
CA ASP A 105 14.64 2.07 -2.14
C ASP A 105 15.17 3.52 -2.09
N ARG A 106 16.50 3.71 -2.06
CA ARG A 106 17.11 5.05 -2.08
C ARG A 106 16.80 5.81 -3.36
N GLU A 107 16.88 5.15 -4.51
CA GLU A 107 16.56 5.76 -5.80
C GLU A 107 15.08 6.19 -5.88
N GLU A 108 14.18 5.37 -5.33
CA GLU A 108 12.75 5.68 -5.22
C GLU A 108 12.49 6.87 -4.31
N ASP A 109 13.11 6.89 -3.12
CA ASP A 109 13.01 8.02 -2.17
C ASP A 109 13.55 9.33 -2.77
N GLU A 110 14.66 9.26 -3.51
CA GLU A 110 15.20 10.42 -4.21
C GLU A 110 14.25 10.93 -5.30
N ARG A 111 13.67 10.03 -6.10
CA ARG A 111 12.67 10.41 -7.12
C ARG A 111 11.48 11.09 -6.48
N ARG A 112 10.93 10.50 -5.41
CA ARG A 112 9.79 11.08 -4.68
C ARG A 112 10.12 12.45 -4.11
N ARG A 113 11.31 12.64 -3.51
CA ARG A 113 11.76 13.94 -3.01
C ARG A 113 11.88 14.99 -4.12
N ARG A 114 12.40 14.59 -5.30
CA ARG A 114 12.48 15.47 -6.47
C ARG A 114 11.10 15.86 -6.97
N GLU A 115 10.21 14.89 -7.14
CA GLU A 115 8.82 15.13 -7.57
C GLU A 115 8.06 16.04 -6.59
N GLN A 116 8.27 15.88 -5.27
CA GLN A 116 7.70 16.76 -4.25
C GLN A 116 8.29 18.17 -4.30
N ALA A 117 9.60 18.31 -4.53
CA ALA A 117 10.26 19.61 -4.68
C ALA A 117 9.83 20.35 -5.97
N GLU A 118 9.46 19.61 -7.01
CA GLU A 118 9.00 20.13 -8.30
C GLU A 118 7.50 20.50 -8.33
N GLN A 119 6.72 20.18 -7.28
CA GLN A 119 5.29 20.52 -7.15
C GLN A 119 4.96 21.61 -6.10
N PRO A 120 5.49 22.85 -6.17
CA PRO A 120 5.18 23.88 -5.16
C PRO A 120 3.84 24.62 -5.35
N GLU A 121 3.05 24.45 -6.43
CA GLU A 121 1.97 25.40 -6.79
C GLU A 121 0.55 24.83 -7.04
N ALA A 122 0.12 23.74 -6.38
CA ALA A 122 -1.28 23.26 -6.51
C ALA A 122 -2.09 23.24 -5.21
N GLN A 123 -1.53 23.67 -4.09
CA GLN A 123 -2.22 23.80 -2.80
C GLN A 123 -2.11 25.23 -2.25
N ALA A 124 -2.40 26.22 -3.09
CA ALA A 124 -2.90 27.50 -2.61
C ALA A 124 -4.34 27.60 -3.12
N CYS A 125 -5.31 27.18 -2.29
CA CYS A 125 -6.68 27.59 -2.50
C CYS A 125 -6.71 29.13 -2.53
N PRO A 126 -7.24 29.79 -3.57
CA PRO A 126 -7.56 31.21 -3.47
C PRO A 126 -8.75 31.32 -2.52
N GLU A 127 -8.47 31.55 -1.24
CA GLU A 127 -9.48 32.07 -0.32
C GLU A 127 -9.76 33.53 -0.74
N GLU A 128 -11.03 33.77 -1.04
CA GLU A 128 -11.69 35.08 -1.13
C GLU A 128 -11.40 35.97 -2.34
N LEU A 129 -12.07 35.66 -3.45
CA LEU A 129 -12.54 36.68 -4.40
C LEU A 129 -14.04 36.50 -4.63
N ALA A 130 -14.85 37.23 -3.88
CA ALA A 130 -16.14 37.71 -4.35
C ALA A 130 -16.51 39.04 -3.64
N PRO A 131 -17.21 39.96 -4.34
CA PRO A 131 -17.19 41.40 -4.11
C PRO A 131 -18.07 41.92 -2.96
#